data_AF-U7GLQ4-F1
#
_entry.id   AF-U7GLQ4-F1
#
_cell.length_a   1.000
_cell.length_b   1.000
_cell.length_c   1.000
_cell.angle_alpha   90.00
_cell.angle_beta   90.00
_cell.angle_gamma   90.00
#
_symmetry.space_group_name_H-M   'P 1'
#
loop_
_entity.id
_entity.type
_entity.pdbx_description
1 polymer ?
#
loop_
_entity_poly.entity_id
_entity_poly.type
_entity_poly.pdbx_seq_one_letter_code
_entity_poly.pdbx_strand_id
1 'polypeptide(L)'
;MAISTTLILAGIGVTSLICQWAAWRVRMPAILFLLAGGIIAGPVTGFLHPEDIFGDILFPMISLAVAIILFEGSLTLRYEEIKGHGKMVRNLIPVGTIVTCIIGTLAARWILEVSWEVALLFGAISVVTGPTVIAPLLRAVRPTSKLANILTWEGIIIDPVGALLAVLVFEGIVSWGQGNVFSHSLYIFGKTLLVGFLIGAAAGYLNGLVLRKHWIPQYLHNAGTLTFMLGVFAISNEMAHESGLLTVTVMGIWMANMKQVPIDSILEFKESLSVLLISALFIILAARVEFTAIADLGWGLVAVLACLMLVARPASIFLSAIGTSLTWRDKLYLSWIAPRGIVAAAVSALFAFQLERIGYESAGVLVPLVFMLIITTVVIQSLTARPVAKLLGVQEPPAHGFLILGANPVARLIAQALKKHEIPAMLTDTNWENVRQARMENLPVYFGNPASEHAAKHMDLTGIGNLLILSPYKQMNSLATYHFLDWFGEHSVFGLTEGDQDQRARLQTAGKVQQTRGLFDGVSYAKLASLVSQGYTVKTTQLSEEFSYEQFLNQYQNEALVLFVMDGREHIHPVKAMDDLEPEDDWVLISLVPPQPQKERKERASDTDDQKAASNGEQQA
;
A
#
# COMPACT_ATOMS: atom_id res chain seq x y z
N MET A 1 -31.39 29.47 11.32
CA MET A 1 -31.51 28.26 12.17
C MET A 1 -30.11 27.85 12.53
N ALA A 2 -29.76 27.80 13.82
CA ALA A 2 -28.48 27.21 14.23
C ALA A 2 -28.47 25.76 13.75
N ILE A 3 -27.47 25.40 12.96
CA ILE A 3 -27.31 24.03 12.48
C ILE A 3 -27.08 23.16 13.72
N SER A 4 -27.85 22.07 13.86
CA SER A 4 -27.66 21.14 14.99
C SER A 4 -26.24 20.58 14.98
N THR A 5 -25.57 20.56 16.13
CA THR A 5 -24.24 19.93 16.31
C THR A 5 -24.22 18.50 15.78
N THR A 6 -25.33 17.76 15.92
CA THR A 6 -25.49 16.41 15.37
C THR A 6 -25.40 16.39 13.84
N LEU A 7 -25.99 17.40 13.17
CA LEU A 7 -25.91 17.51 11.71
C LEU A 7 -24.49 17.83 11.25
N ILE A 8 -23.75 18.65 12.00
CA ILE A 8 -22.36 18.97 11.68
C ILE A 8 -21.48 17.72 11.84
N LEU A 9 -21.60 16.99 12.96
CA LEU A 9 -20.86 15.76 13.20
C LEU A 9 -21.17 14.67 12.15
N ALA A 10 -22.44 14.46 11.84
CA ALA A 10 -22.84 13.56 10.76
C ALA A 10 -22.33 14.05 9.39
N GLY A 11 -22.34 15.36 9.17
CA GLY A 11 -21.82 16.03 7.98
C GLY A 11 -20.33 15.77 7.75
N ILE A 12 -19.51 15.73 8.80
CA ILE A 12 -18.08 15.36 8.70
C ILE A 12 -17.95 13.94 8.13
N GLY A 13 -18.73 12.98 8.65
CA GLY A 13 -18.71 11.59 8.18
C GLY A 13 -19.17 11.45 6.73
N VAL A 14 -20.27 12.11 6.36
CA VAL A 14 -20.79 12.10 4.98
C VAL A 14 -19.81 12.77 4.01
N THR A 15 -19.24 13.91 4.39
CA THR A 15 -18.24 14.61 3.59
C THR A 15 -17.00 13.74 3.38
N SER A 16 -16.53 13.09 4.44
CA SER A 16 -15.43 12.11 4.35
C SER A 16 -15.71 11.02 3.33
N LEU A 17 -16.91 10.41 3.35
CA LEU A 17 -17.29 9.36 2.40
C LEU A 17 -17.31 9.87 0.96
N ILE A 18 -17.88 11.06 0.72
CA ILE A 18 -17.92 11.70 -0.60
C ILE A 18 -16.51 11.98 -1.10
N CYS A 19 -15.64 12.52 -0.25
CA CYS A 19 -14.23 12.79 -0.58
C CYS A 19 -13.47 11.51 -0.95
N GLN A 20 -13.64 10.44 -0.17
CA GLN A 20 -13.02 9.14 -0.45
C GLN A 20 -13.54 8.52 -1.75
N TRP A 21 -14.86 8.59 -2.00
CA TRP A 21 -15.45 8.10 -3.25
C TRP A 21 -14.96 8.88 -4.47
N ALA A 22 -14.90 10.21 -4.38
CA ALA A 22 -14.37 11.07 -5.44
C ALA A 22 -12.90 10.74 -5.73
N ALA A 23 -12.10 10.53 -4.69
CA ALA A 23 -10.70 10.15 -4.81
C ALA A 23 -10.51 8.80 -5.53
N TRP A 24 -11.31 7.79 -5.15
CA TRP A 24 -11.34 6.50 -5.83
C TRP A 24 -11.71 6.64 -7.32
N ARG A 25 -12.72 7.46 -7.62
CA ARG A 25 -13.19 7.67 -9.01
C ARG A 25 -12.14 8.35 -9.90
N VAL A 26 -11.34 9.26 -9.34
CA VAL A 26 -10.29 10.03 -10.04
C VAL A 26 -8.91 9.33 -9.95
N ARG A 27 -8.81 8.20 -9.22
CA ARG A 27 -7.55 7.47 -8.96
C ARG A 27 -6.46 8.35 -8.34
N MET A 28 -6.86 9.21 -7.40
CA MET A 28 -5.98 10.09 -6.64
C MET A 28 -6.04 9.77 -5.14
N PRO A 29 -5.02 10.14 -4.34
CA PRO A 29 -5.05 9.89 -2.90
C PRO A 29 -6.22 10.61 -2.20
N ALA A 30 -6.96 9.88 -1.37
CA ALA A 30 -8.15 10.40 -0.67
C ALA A 30 -7.88 11.62 0.22
N ILE A 31 -6.66 11.71 0.76
CA ILE A 31 -6.25 12.77 1.67
C ILE A 31 -6.31 14.14 1.01
N LEU A 32 -6.05 14.23 -0.30
CA LEU A 32 -6.16 15.49 -1.04
C LEU A 32 -7.60 16.02 -1.02
N PHE A 33 -8.59 15.13 -1.18
CA PHE A 33 -10.00 15.48 -1.12
C PHE A 33 -10.47 15.76 0.31
N LEU A 34 -9.93 15.04 1.31
CA LEU A 34 -10.25 15.29 2.72
C LEU A 34 -9.73 16.66 3.19
N LEU A 35 -8.50 17.03 2.81
CA LEU A 35 -7.95 18.36 3.09
C LEU A 35 -8.75 19.45 2.37
N ALA A 36 -9.06 19.28 1.08
CA ALA A 36 -9.88 20.22 0.35
C ALA A 36 -11.28 20.35 0.96
N GLY A 37 -11.91 19.23 1.33
CA GLY A 37 -13.21 19.20 2.00
C GLY A 37 -13.19 19.94 3.34
N GLY A 38 -12.17 19.74 4.17
CA GLY A 38 -12.00 20.47 5.43
C GLY A 38 -11.77 21.97 5.25
N ILE A 39 -10.92 22.39 4.31
CA ILE A 39 -10.69 23.82 4.01
C ILE A 39 -11.97 24.47 3.47
N ILE A 40 -12.70 23.78 2.59
CA ILE A 40 -13.98 24.28 2.06
C ILE A 40 -15.02 24.40 3.18
N ALA A 41 -15.17 23.36 4.00
CA ALA A 41 -16.16 23.32 5.08
C ALA A 41 -15.82 24.31 6.23
N GLY A 42 -14.54 24.51 6.52
CA GLY A 42 -14.09 25.45 7.56
C GLY A 42 -13.92 26.86 7.01
N PRO A 43 -12.68 27.32 6.75
CA PRO A 43 -12.38 28.73 6.54
C PRO A 43 -13.01 29.35 5.27
N VAL A 44 -13.40 28.57 4.26
CA VAL A 44 -14.03 29.11 3.03
C VAL A 44 -15.54 29.36 3.20
N THR A 45 -16.27 28.40 3.77
CA THR A 45 -17.74 28.51 3.91
C THR A 45 -18.19 28.94 5.31
N GLY A 46 -17.33 28.81 6.32
CA GLY A 46 -17.66 29.02 7.72
C GLY A 46 -18.65 28.00 8.29
N PHE A 47 -18.83 26.85 7.62
CA PHE A 47 -19.82 25.85 8.02
C PHE A 47 -19.34 25.01 9.22
N LEU A 48 -18.03 24.76 9.32
CA LEU A 48 -17.39 23.95 10.35
C LEU A 48 -16.37 24.78 11.14
N HIS A 49 -16.69 25.09 12.39
CA HIS A 49 -15.76 25.70 13.35
C HIS A 49 -15.50 24.69 14.47
N PRO A 50 -14.39 23.92 14.42
CA PRO A 50 -14.10 22.87 15.38
C PRO A 50 -14.05 23.37 16.84
N GLU A 51 -13.51 24.55 17.07
CA GLU A 51 -13.40 25.18 18.39
C GLU A 51 -14.78 25.39 19.04
N ASP A 52 -15.76 25.89 18.28
CA ASP A 52 -17.11 26.16 18.79
C ASP A 52 -17.90 24.86 19.06
N ILE A 53 -17.64 23.83 18.26
CA ILE A 53 -18.37 22.55 18.33
C ILE A 53 -17.84 21.67 19.45
N PHE A 54 -16.52 21.57 19.56
CA PHE A 54 -15.87 20.64 20.47
C PHE A 54 -15.34 21.34 21.73
N GLY A 55 -15.10 22.66 21.73
CA GLY A 55 -14.58 23.39 22.89
C GLY A 55 -13.41 22.67 23.56
N ASP A 56 -13.51 22.47 24.86
CA ASP A 56 -12.47 21.84 25.69
C ASP A 56 -12.22 20.35 25.37
N ILE A 57 -13.16 19.65 24.73
CA ILE A 57 -13.00 18.23 24.40
C ILE A 57 -12.25 17.99 23.07
N LEU A 58 -11.97 19.03 22.30
CA LEU A 58 -11.31 18.92 20.99
C LEU A 58 -9.94 18.24 21.10
N PHE A 59 -9.05 18.78 21.94
CA PHE A 59 -7.68 18.26 22.09
C PHE A 59 -7.64 16.87 22.76
N PRO A 60 -8.42 16.58 23.82
CA PRO A 60 -8.56 15.22 24.33
C PRO A 60 -9.03 14.22 23.27
N MET A 61 -10.02 14.58 22.44
CA MET A 61 -10.49 13.72 21.35
C MET A 61 -9.40 13.46 20.31
N ILE A 62 -8.68 14.51 19.89
CA ILE A 62 -7.55 14.38 18.95
C ILE A 62 -6.49 13.46 19.55
N SER A 63 -6.13 13.65 20.82
CA SER A 63 -5.11 12.86 21.51
C SER A 63 -5.50 11.37 21.60
N LEU A 64 -6.77 11.07 21.93
CA LEU A 64 -7.28 9.70 21.92
C LEU A 64 -7.28 9.08 20.51
N ALA A 65 -7.71 9.83 19.50
CA ALA A 65 -7.71 9.34 18.11
C ALA A 65 -6.27 9.07 17.61
N VAL A 66 -5.32 9.93 17.95
CA VAL A 66 -3.90 9.76 17.64
C VAL A 66 -3.31 8.58 18.39
N ALA A 67 -3.71 8.35 19.64
CA ALA A 67 -3.30 7.17 20.40
C ALA A 67 -3.73 5.86 19.72
N ILE A 68 -4.95 5.81 19.15
CA ILE A 68 -5.42 4.67 18.35
C ILE A 68 -4.55 4.48 17.11
N ILE A 69 -4.27 5.55 16.36
CA ILE A 69 -3.48 5.51 15.12
C ILE A 69 -2.03 5.09 15.40
N LEU A 70 -1.39 5.66 16.43
CA LEU A 70 -0.04 5.28 16.83
C LEU A 70 0.03 3.85 17.35
N PHE A 71 -1.00 3.38 18.05
CA PHE A 71 -1.07 2.00 18.53
C PHE A 71 -1.20 1.01 17.37
N GLU A 72 -2.02 1.32 16.37
CA GLU A 72 -2.08 0.54 15.13
C GLU A 72 -0.72 0.50 14.42
N GLY A 73 -0.11 1.65 14.18
CA GLY A 73 1.23 1.72 13.55
C GLY A 73 2.26 0.91 14.34
N SER A 74 2.22 1.00 15.67
CA SER A 74 3.10 0.26 16.58
C SER A 74 2.89 -1.25 16.56
N LEU A 75 1.66 -1.72 16.28
CA LEU A 75 1.36 -3.15 16.16
C LEU A 75 1.93 -3.78 14.87
N THR A 76 2.26 -2.97 13.87
CA THR A 76 2.90 -3.43 12.63
C THR A 76 4.42 -3.57 12.77
N LEU A 77 5.03 -3.04 13.85
CA LEU A 77 6.47 -3.06 14.09
C LEU A 77 6.95 -4.42 14.63
N ARG A 78 7.23 -5.37 13.73
CA ARG A 78 7.85 -6.67 14.08
C ARG A 78 9.38 -6.63 13.93
N TYR A 79 10.13 -6.90 15.01
CA TYR A 79 11.60 -6.88 15.02
C TYR A 79 12.23 -7.84 14.01
N GLU A 80 11.61 -9.01 13.80
CA GLU A 80 12.07 -10.00 12.81
C GLU A 80 12.00 -9.44 11.39
N GLU A 81 10.95 -8.67 11.09
CA GLU A 81 10.80 -8.02 9.79
C GLU A 81 11.82 -6.89 9.65
N ILE A 82 12.02 -6.04 10.65
CA ILE A 82 13.02 -4.94 10.61
C ILE A 82 14.43 -5.44 10.27
N LYS A 83 14.84 -6.62 10.77
CA LYS A 83 16.16 -7.20 10.48
C LYS A 83 16.35 -7.59 9.00
N GLY A 84 15.27 -7.87 8.27
CA GLY A 84 15.29 -8.22 6.85
C GLY A 84 15.34 -7.01 5.90
N HIS A 85 15.04 -5.80 6.39
CA HIS A 85 14.96 -4.60 5.56
C HIS A 85 16.33 -3.94 5.40
N GLY A 86 16.70 -3.64 4.16
CA GLY A 86 18.07 -3.33 3.75
C GLY A 86 18.75 -2.17 4.48
N LYS A 87 20.09 -2.09 4.35
CA LYS A 87 20.99 -1.09 4.98
C LYS A 87 20.45 0.36 4.96
N MET A 88 19.68 0.72 3.93
CA MET A 88 19.06 2.03 3.80
C MET A 88 18.12 2.37 4.97
N VAL A 89 17.14 1.52 5.29
CA VAL A 89 16.13 1.82 6.33
C VAL A 89 16.79 2.02 7.69
N ARG A 90 17.71 1.12 8.04
CA ARG A 90 18.49 1.18 9.30
C ARG A 90 19.27 2.47 9.45
N ASN A 91 19.87 2.98 8.38
CA ASN A 91 20.65 4.22 8.43
C ASN A 91 19.74 5.46 8.38
N LEU A 92 18.64 5.38 7.61
CA LEU A 92 17.73 6.48 7.36
C LEU A 92 17.03 6.97 8.63
N ILE A 93 16.63 6.07 9.51
CA ILE A 93 15.93 6.44 10.74
C ILE A 93 16.79 7.36 11.64
N PRO A 94 17.98 6.96 12.12
CA PRO A 94 18.79 7.81 12.99
C PRO A 94 19.38 9.02 12.26
N VAL A 95 20.01 8.80 11.10
CA VAL A 95 20.70 9.89 10.36
C VAL A 95 19.67 10.87 9.81
N GLY A 96 18.58 10.38 9.21
CA GLY A 96 17.56 11.23 8.63
C GLY A 96 16.78 12.03 9.66
N THR A 97 16.52 11.45 10.84
CA THR A 97 15.91 12.18 11.98
C THR A 97 16.79 13.35 12.42
N ILE A 98 18.07 13.10 12.68
CA ILE A 98 19.00 14.13 13.15
C ILE A 98 19.15 15.25 12.10
N VAL A 99 19.38 14.88 10.84
CA VAL A 99 19.57 15.83 9.75
C VAL A 99 18.32 16.68 9.53
N THR A 100 17.14 16.07 9.48
CA THR A 100 15.88 16.79 9.29
C THR A 100 15.57 17.71 10.47
N CYS A 101 15.78 17.23 11.71
CA CYS A 101 15.57 18.02 12.92
C CYS A 101 16.47 19.25 12.95
N ILE A 102 17.77 19.09 12.69
CA ILE A 102 18.74 20.21 12.69
C ILE A 102 18.39 21.22 11.60
N ILE A 103 18.21 20.77 10.35
CA ILE A 103 17.95 21.68 9.24
C ILE A 103 16.58 22.37 9.42
N GLY A 104 15.55 21.65 9.87
CA GLY A 104 14.24 22.21 10.16
C GLY A 104 14.29 23.27 11.27
N THR A 105 15.04 23.00 12.34
CA THR A 105 15.25 23.95 13.45
C THR A 105 15.95 25.21 12.95
N LEU A 106 17.06 25.06 12.23
CA LEU A 106 17.83 26.21 11.71
C LEU A 106 17.03 27.01 10.68
N ALA A 107 16.29 26.34 9.80
CA ALA A 107 15.42 27.00 8.83
C ALA A 107 14.34 27.83 9.54
N ALA A 108 13.62 27.26 10.51
CA ALA A 108 12.62 28.00 11.27
C ALA A 108 13.25 29.19 12.03
N ARG A 109 14.37 28.97 12.73
CA ARG A 109 15.03 30.02 13.52
C ARG A 109 15.53 31.17 12.67
N TRP A 110 16.17 30.90 11.54
CA TRP A 110 16.82 31.95 10.73
C TRP A 110 15.91 32.59 9.68
N ILE A 111 14.89 31.88 9.19
CA ILE A 111 14.00 32.39 8.14
C ILE A 111 12.75 33.05 8.74
N LEU A 112 12.16 32.45 9.78
CA LEU A 112 10.94 32.96 10.43
C LEU A 112 11.23 33.73 11.73
N GLU A 113 12.51 33.81 12.13
CA GLU A 113 12.98 34.55 13.32
C GLU A 113 12.30 34.13 14.65
N VAL A 114 11.65 32.97 14.69
CA VAL A 114 11.00 32.42 15.90
C VAL A 114 12.03 32.08 16.98
N SER A 115 11.57 31.91 18.22
CA SER A 115 12.42 31.53 19.34
C SER A 115 13.08 30.15 19.14
N TRP A 116 14.20 29.89 19.82
CA TRP A 116 14.93 28.63 19.68
C TRP A 116 14.09 27.42 20.12
N GLU A 117 13.24 27.61 21.11
CA GLU A 117 12.34 26.61 21.66
C GLU A 117 11.30 26.20 20.62
N VAL A 118 10.60 27.17 20.02
CA VAL A 118 9.60 26.92 18.97
C VAL A 118 10.27 26.32 17.72
N ALA A 119 11.45 26.82 17.33
CA ALA A 119 12.21 26.29 16.22
C ALA A 119 12.64 24.83 16.42
N LEU A 120 13.13 24.49 17.62
CA LEU A 120 13.59 23.14 17.95
C LEU A 120 12.41 22.16 17.96
N LEU A 121 11.28 22.58 18.53
CA LEU A 121 10.06 21.79 18.53
C LEU A 121 9.52 21.59 17.11
N PHE A 122 9.52 22.64 16.28
CA PHE A 122 9.16 22.52 14.87
C PHE A 122 10.08 21.53 14.14
N GLY A 123 11.39 21.62 14.36
CA GLY A 123 12.37 20.68 13.80
C GLY A 123 12.05 19.24 14.17
N ALA A 124 11.76 18.97 15.45
CA ALA A 124 11.38 17.64 15.93
C ALA A 124 10.08 17.12 15.30
N ILE A 125 9.04 17.94 15.25
CA ILE A 125 7.75 17.58 14.63
C ILE A 125 7.91 17.35 13.12
N SER A 126 8.75 18.14 12.46
CA SER A 126 8.99 18.04 11.01
C SER A 126 9.68 16.73 10.61
N VAL A 127 10.25 15.96 11.54
CA VAL A 127 10.81 14.63 11.26
C VAL A 127 9.72 13.63 10.92
N VAL A 128 8.55 13.74 11.57
CA VAL A 128 7.45 12.76 11.50
C VAL A 128 6.95 12.59 10.07
N THR A 129 7.12 11.40 9.50
CA THR A 129 6.45 10.96 8.28
C THR A 129 5.32 10.02 8.67
N GLY A 130 4.20 10.06 7.94
CA GLY A 130 3.00 9.30 8.31
C GLY A 130 2.79 8.07 7.43
N PRO A 131 2.72 6.83 7.98
CA PRO A 131 2.37 5.64 7.21
C PRO A 131 0.95 5.75 6.63
N THR A 132 0.10 6.50 7.33
CA THR A 132 -1.29 6.80 6.95
C THR A 132 -1.41 7.59 5.66
N VAL A 133 -0.41 8.42 5.33
CA VAL A 133 -0.40 9.22 4.10
C VAL A 133 0.40 8.54 2.99
N ILE A 134 1.51 7.88 3.34
CA ILE A 134 2.35 7.20 2.35
C ILE A 134 1.64 5.98 1.72
N ALA A 135 0.88 5.20 2.50
CA ALA A 135 0.31 3.95 1.99
C ALA A 135 -0.73 4.15 0.87
N PRO A 136 -1.71 5.10 0.98
CA PRO A 136 -2.58 5.44 -0.15
C PRO A 136 -1.82 6.01 -1.36
N LEU A 137 -0.76 6.79 -1.12
CA LEU A 137 0.07 7.37 -2.18
C LEU A 137 0.80 6.28 -2.98
N LEU A 138 1.42 5.31 -2.29
CA LEU A 138 2.12 4.19 -2.92
C LEU A 138 1.17 3.30 -3.72
N ARG A 139 -0.06 3.07 -3.23
CA ARG A 139 -1.10 2.34 -3.97
C ARG A 139 -1.47 3.00 -5.29
N ALA A 140 -1.54 4.34 -5.32
CA ALA A 140 -1.88 5.11 -6.52
C ALA A 140 -0.72 5.19 -7.52
N VAL A 141 0.53 5.27 -7.04
CA VAL A 141 1.72 5.48 -7.88
C VAL A 141 2.36 4.18 -8.35
N ARG A 142 2.38 3.14 -7.49
CA ARG A 142 3.07 1.85 -7.71
C ARG A 142 4.55 2.02 -8.10
N PRO A 143 5.41 2.62 -7.25
CA PRO A 143 6.85 2.61 -7.47
C PRO A 143 7.40 1.18 -7.30
N THR A 144 8.64 0.94 -7.74
CA THR A 144 9.31 -0.37 -7.53
C THR A 144 9.19 -0.86 -6.09
N SER A 145 8.97 -2.17 -5.92
CA SER A 145 8.85 -2.84 -4.61
C SER A 145 9.94 -2.42 -3.61
N LYS A 146 11.19 -2.28 -4.06
CA LYS A 146 12.32 -1.79 -3.24
C LYS A 146 12.07 -0.38 -2.66
N LEU A 147 11.57 0.56 -3.46
CA LEU A 147 11.30 1.94 -3.02
C LEU A 147 10.04 2.02 -2.16
N ALA A 148 8.99 1.30 -2.55
CA ALA A 148 7.75 1.20 -1.79
C ALA A 148 8.03 0.67 -0.37
N ASN A 149 8.85 -0.38 -0.26
CA ASN A 149 9.23 -0.95 1.03
C ASN A 149 10.03 0.04 1.88
N ILE A 150 11.02 0.74 1.31
CA ILE A 150 11.81 1.74 2.06
C ILE A 150 10.90 2.83 2.63
N LEU A 151 10.02 3.42 1.80
CA LEU A 151 9.12 4.50 2.20
C LEU A 151 8.07 4.03 3.22
N THR A 152 7.57 2.80 3.07
CA THR A 152 6.60 2.22 4.01
C THR A 152 7.25 2.02 5.38
N TRP A 153 8.43 1.39 5.43
CA TRP A 153 9.13 1.17 6.70
C TRP A 153 9.62 2.45 7.35
N GLU A 154 10.06 3.42 6.54
CA GLU A 154 10.37 4.74 7.05
C GLU A 154 9.17 5.36 7.75
N GLY A 155 8.00 5.40 7.08
CA GLY A 155 6.78 5.93 7.68
C GLY A 155 6.40 5.19 8.97
N ILE A 156 6.37 3.86 8.95
CA ILE A 156 5.96 3.06 10.11
C ILE A 156 6.88 3.29 11.33
N ILE A 157 8.21 3.41 11.12
CA ILE A 157 9.15 3.56 12.23
C ILE A 157 9.28 5.02 12.68
N ILE A 158 9.34 5.96 11.74
CA ILE A 158 9.53 7.37 12.06
C ILE A 158 8.29 7.97 12.73
N ASP A 159 7.09 7.47 12.46
CA ASP A 159 5.86 8.00 13.07
C ASP A 159 5.88 7.97 14.62
N PRO A 160 6.06 6.80 15.29
CA PRO A 160 6.21 6.75 16.74
C PRO A 160 7.52 7.37 17.25
N VAL A 161 8.63 7.21 16.53
CA VAL A 161 9.94 7.74 16.96
C VAL A 161 9.96 9.27 16.93
N GLY A 162 9.38 9.88 15.90
CA GLY A 162 9.29 11.32 15.76
C GLY A 162 8.29 11.93 16.74
N ALA A 163 7.17 11.26 17.02
CA ALA A 163 6.25 11.65 18.09
C ALA A 163 6.97 11.66 19.46
N LEU A 164 7.73 10.60 19.75
CA LEU A 164 8.53 10.54 20.97
C LEU A 164 9.58 11.65 21.00
N LEU A 165 10.30 11.89 19.91
CA LEU A 165 11.28 12.98 19.83
C LEU A 165 10.63 14.34 20.12
N ALA A 166 9.45 14.61 19.58
CA ALA A 166 8.72 15.85 19.84
C ALA A 166 8.34 15.99 21.32
N VAL A 167 7.86 14.92 21.96
CA VAL A 167 7.60 14.90 23.41
C VAL A 167 8.87 15.20 24.20
N LEU A 168 9.98 14.53 23.87
CA LEU A 168 11.27 14.72 24.56
C LEU A 168 11.80 16.15 24.42
N VAL A 169 11.66 16.74 23.23
CA VAL A 169 12.05 18.13 22.96
C VAL A 169 11.15 19.11 23.71
N PHE A 170 9.84 18.91 23.70
CA PHE A 170 8.90 19.73 24.45
C PHE A 170 9.19 19.72 25.95
N GLU A 171 9.35 18.53 26.54
CA GLU A 171 9.72 18.38 27.95
C GLU A 171 11.06 19.04 28.27
N GLY A 172 12.05 18.93 27.36
CA GLY A 172 13.33 19.61 27.47
C GLY A 172 13.21 21.14 27.47
N ILE A 173 12.30 21.70 26.67
CA ILE A 173 12.01 23.13 26.61
C ILE A 173 11.37 23.61 27.91
N VAL A 174 10.29 22.95 28.34
CA VAL A 174 9.59 23.30 29.60
C VAL A 174 10.54 23.20 30.78
N SER A 175 11.40 22.18 30.76
CA SER A 175 12.48 21.94 31.72
C SER A 175 13.44 23.12 31.87
N TRP A 176 13.86 23.73 30.75
CA TRP A 176 14.80 24.84 30.74
C TRP A 176 14.15 26.20 31.03
N GLY A 177 12.91 26.42 30.58
CA GLY A 177 12.22 27.71 30.70
C GLY A 177 11.83 28.12 32.12
N GLN A 178 11.65 27.17 33.05
CA GLN A 178 11.17 27.46 34.40
C GLN A 178 12.25 27.88 35.41
N GLY A 179 13.51 28.06 34.99
CA GLY A 179 14.60 28.56 35.86
C GLY A 179 14.92 27.72 37.10
N ASN A 180 14.34 26.52 37.21
CA ASN A 180 14.47 25.63 38.36
C ASN A 180 15.63 24.64 38.15
N VAL A 181 16.22 24.21 39.27
CA VAL A 181 17.40 23.33 39.36
C VAL A 181 17.30 22.20 38.33
N PHE A 182 18.35 22.02 37.51
CA PHE A 182 18.50 20.95 36.50
C PHE A 182 18.00 19.57 37.00
N SER A 183 18.06 19.31 38.30
CA SER A 183 17.52 18.11 38.95
C SER A 183 15.99 17.96 38.90
N HIS A 184 15.20 19.03 39.04
CA HIS A 184 13.73 18.93 39.05
C HIS A 184 13.18 18.68 37.65
N SER A 185 13.79 19.30 36.66
CA SER A 185 13.35 19.15 35.28
C SER A 185 13.82 17.84 34.65
N LEU A 186 15.04 17.39 34.97
CA LEU A 186 15.50 16.03 34.65
C LEU A 186 14.63 14.97 35.34
N TYR A 187 14.11 15.27 36.53
CA TYR A 187 13.17 14.40 37.24
C TYR A 187 11.82 14.30 36.52
N ILE A 188 11.21 15.41 36.08
CA ILE A 188 9.94 15.38 35.34
C ILE A 188 10.10 14.61 34.03
N PHE A 189 11.13 14.94 33.24
CA PHE A 189 11.47 14.23 32.00
C PHE A 189 11.69 12.73 32.22
N GLY A 190 12.54 12.39 33.21
CA GLY A 190 12.83 11.01 33.56
C GLY A 190 11.58 10.27 34.04
N LYS A 191 10.70 10.94 34.79
CA LYS A 191 9.41 10.40 35.23
C LYS A 191 8.49 10.14 34.04
N THR A 192 8.29 11.09 33.12
CA THR A 192 7.43 10.92 31.93
C THR A 192 7.89 9.72 31.09
N LEU A 193 9.19 9.61 30.83
CA LEU A 193 9.76 8.50 30.06
C LEU A 193 9.63 7.16 30.78
N LEU A 194 9.95 7.13 32.08
CA LEU A 194 9.90 5.91 32.90
C LEU A 194 8.46 5.43 33.09
N VAL A 195 7.53 6.34 33.40
CA VAL A 195 6.10 6.02 33.52
C VAL A 195 5.58 5.48 32.21
N GLY A 196 5.81 6.19 31.09
CA GLY A 196 5.30 5.76 29.79
C GLY A 196 5.87 4.40 29.34
N PHE A 197 7.18 4.19 29.54
CA PHE A 197 7.82 2.92 29.20
C PHE A 197 7.37 1.76 30.09
N LEU A 198 7.35 1.94 31.42
CA LEU A 198 6.97 0.88 32.35
C LEU A 198 5.50 0.51 32.21
N ILE A 199 4.60 1.50 32.17
CA ILE A 199 3.17 1.24 31.99
C ILE A 199 2.93 0.61 30.62
N GLY A 200 3.56 1.11 29.56
CA GLY A 200 3.41 0.56 28.21
C GLY A 200 3.89 -0.88 28.10
N ALA A 201 5.07 -1.20 28.65
CA ALA A 201 5.60 -2.55 28.64
C ALA A 201 4.76 -3.50 29.50
N ALA A 202 4.35 -3.07 30.70
CA ALA A 202 3.47 -3.86 31.57
C ALA A 202 2.11 -4.12 30.92
N ALA A 203 1.47 -3.08 30.38
CA ALA A 203 0.19 -3.19 29.68
C ALA A 203 0.28 -4.08 28.43
N GLY A 204 1.34 -3.92 27.64
CA GLY A 204 1.59 -4.76 26.46
C GLY A 204 1.78 -6.23 26.82
N TYR A 205 2.54 -6.51 27.88
CA TYR A 205 2.73 -7.87 28.39
C TYR A 205 1.44 -8.47 28.95
N LEU A 206 0.70 -7.71 29.79
CA LEU A 206 -0.54 -8.16 30.41
C LEU A 206 -1.62 -8.44 29.36
N ASN A 207 -1.85 -7.51 28.44
CA ASN A 207 -2.84 -7.70 27.38
C ASN A 207 -2.43 -8.82 26.43
N GLY A 208 -1.14 -8.91 26.07
CA GLY A 208 -0.61 -10.02 25.30
C GLY A 208 -0.81 -11.37 25.99
N LEU A 209 -0.65 -11.44 27.31
CA LEU A 209 -0.90 -12.65 28.10
C LEU A 209 -2.38 -13.03 28.12
N VAL A 210 -3.27 -12.05 28.30
CA VAL A 210 -4.72 -12.22 28.30
C VAL A 210 -5.19 -12.79 26.97
N LEU A 211 -4.71 -12.25 25.84
CA LEU A 211 -5.02 -12.72 24.50
C LEU A 211 -4.44 -14.13 24.26
N ARG A 212 -3.16 -14.34 24.58
CA ARG A 212 -2.49 -15.64 24.39
C ARG A 212 -3.13 -16.76 25.19
N LYS A 213 -3.55 -16.49 26.43
CA LYS A 213 -4.21 -17.47 27.31
C LYS A 213 -5.72 -17.58 27.08
N HIS A 214 -6.28 -16.84 26.11
CA HIS A 214 -7.71 -16.85 25.79
C HIS A 214 -8.59 -16.51 27.02
N TRP A 215 -8.12 -15.61 27.89
CA TRP A 215 -8.88 -15.18 29.08
C TRP A 215 -10.11 -14.34 28.71
N ILE A 216 -10.09 -13.74 27.52
CA ILE A 216 -11.20 -12.99 26.94
C ILE A 216 -11.76 -13.79 25.75
N PRO A 217 -13.09 -13.86 25.57
CA PRO A 217 -13.70 -14.45 24.38
C PRO A 217 -13.24 -13.77 23.08
N GLN A 218 -13.10 -14.54 22.00
CA GLN A 218 -12.53 -14.05 20.74
C GLN A 218 -13.27 -12.84 20.15
N TYR A 219 -14.61 -12.78 20.28
CA TYR A 219 -15.41 -11.64 19.81
C TYR A 219 -15.14 -10.33 20.59
N LEU A 220 -14.55 -10.42 21.79
CA LEU A 220 -14.12 -9.26 22.59
C LEU A 220 -12.65 -8.88 22.38
N HIS A 221 -11.85 -9.65 21.64
CA HIS A 221 -10.40 -9.37 21.52
C HIS A 221 -10.11 -7.98 20.97
N ASN A 222 -10.85 -7.57 19.93
CA ASN A 222 -10.68 -6.30 19.25
C ASN A 222 -11.10 -5.12 20.14
N ALA A 223 -12.36 -5.12 20.57
CA ALA A 223 -12.92 -4.08 21.42
C ALA A 223 -12.21 -4.01 22.79
N GLY A 224 -11.95 -5.16 23.42
CA GLY A 224 -11.26 -5.27 24.70
C GLY A 224 -9.84 -4.73 24.64
N THR A 225 -9.07 -5.06 23.60
CA THR A 225 -7.71 -4.50 23.41
C THR A 225 -7.74 -3.00 23.21
N LEU A 226 -8.69 -2.49 22.43
CA LEU A 226 -8.83 -1.06 22.18
C LEU A 226 -9.21 -0.31 23.46
N THR A 227 -10.24 -0.75 24.18
CA THR A 227 -10.68 -0.15 25.44
C THR A 227 -9.59 -0.22 26.51
N PHE A 228 -8.87 -1.34 26.61
CA PHE A 228 -7.74 -1.48 27.53
C PHE A 228 -6.62 -0.48 27.18
N MET A 229 -6.27 -0.35 25.90
CA MET A 229 -5.28 0.63 25.45
C MET A 229 -5.70 2.06 25.80
N LEU A 230 -6.94 2.46 25.54
CA LEU A 230 -7.44 3.81 25.87
C LEU A 230 -7.45 4.07 27.37
N GLY A 231 -7.79 3.07 28.18
CA GLY A 231 -7.73 3.16 29.64
C GLY A 231 -6.30 3.36 30.14
N VAL A 232 -5.36 2.58 29.62
CA VAL A 232 -3.93 2.67 29.97
C VAL A 232 -3.34 4.01 29.51
N PHE A 233 -3.71 4.48 28.32
CA PHE A 233 -3.37 5.81 27.82
C PHE A 233 -3.79 6.91 28.81
N ALA A 234 -5.06 6.90 29.22
CA ALA A 234 -5.62 7.90 30.13
C ALA A 234 -4.94 7.86 31.50
N ILE A 235 -4.74 6.66 32.07
CA ILE A 235 -4.05 6.48 33.37
C ILE A 235 -2.63 7.02 33.30
N SER A 236 -1.88 6.68 32.24
CA SER A 236 -0.51 7.17 32.11
C SER A 236 -0.48 8.68 31.98
N ASN A 237 -1.34 9.25 31.13
CA ASN A 237 -1.41 10.69 30.90
C ASN A 237 -1.76 11.48 32.18
N GLU A 238 -2.59 10.91 33.05
CA GLU A 238 -2.90 11.48 34.37
C GLU A 238 -1.69 11.44 35.32
N MET A 239 -0.91 10.34 35.31
CA MET A 239 0.27 10.18 36.17
C MET A 239 1.44 11.09 35.77
N ALA A 240 1.67 11.21 34.47
CA ALA A 240 2.65 12.09 33.86
C ALA A 240 2.07 12.58 32.54
N HIS A 241 1.88 13.90 32.43
CA HIS A 241 1.35 14.51 31.21
C HIS A 241 2.20 14.07 30.01
N GLU A 242 1.55 13.80 28.88
CA GLU A 242 2.16 13.37 27.62
C GLU A 242 2.79 11.97 27.59
N SER A 243 2.87 11.29 28.74
CA SER A 243 3.35 9.90 28.78
C SER A 243 2.38 8.91 28.12
N GLY A 244 1.12 9.29 27.89
CA GLY A 244 0.10 8.46 27.25
C GLY A 244 0.49 8.02 25.84
N LEU A 245 0.97 8.94 25.00
CA LEU A 245 1.38 8.63 23.61
C LEU A 245 2.56 7.66 23.57
N LEU A 246 3.54 7.84 24.47
CA LEU A 246 4.65 6.90 24.65
C LEU A 246 4.15 5.52 25.11
N THR A 247 3.21 5.50 26.07
CA THR A 247 2.65 4.27 26.64
C THR A 247 2.00 3.38 25.59
N VAL A 248 1.13 3.96 24.75
CA VAL A 248 0.42 3.19 23.72
C VAL A 248 1.37 2.71 22.63
N THR A 249 2.40 3.50 22.33
CA THR A 249 3.46 3.13 21.38
C THR A 249 4.25 1.93 21.89
N VAL A 250 4.74 1.99 23.14
CA VAL A 250 5.49 0.89 23.76
C VAL A 250 4.61 -0.35 23.92
N MET A 251 3.35 -0.18 24.31
CA MET A 251 2.37 -1.27 24.41
C MET A 251 2.17 -1.96 23.05
N GLY A 252 2.00 -1.20 21.97
CA GLY A 252 1.85 -1.74 20.61
C GLY A 252 3.07 -2.51 20.14
N ILE A 253 4.27 -1.93 20.30
CA ILE A 253 5.54 -2.58 19.94
C ILE A 253 5.72 -3.87 20.75
N TRP A 254 5.41 -3.85 22.06
CA TRP A 254 5.56 -5.03 22.91
C TRP A 254 4.62 -6.16 22.48
N MET A 255 3.34 -5.84 22.22
CA MET A 255 2.35 -6.80 21.75
C MET A 255 2.72 -7.38 20.37
N ALA A 256 3.21 -6.55 19.44
CA ALA A 256 3.63 -6.96 18.11
C ALA A 256 4.73 -8.02 18.11
N ASN A 257 5.58 -8.00 19.14
CA ASN A 257 6.77 -8.83 19.26
C ASN A 257 6.61 -9.98 20.27
N MET A 258 5.45 -10.12 20.89
CA MET A 258 5.17 -11.21 21.82
C MET A 258 4.72 -12.46 21.04
N LYS A 259 5.42 -13.59 21.26
CA LYS A 259 5.12 -14.85 20.58
C LYS A 259 3.72 -15.36 20.92
N GLN A 260 2.99 -15.87 19.91
CA GLN A 260 1.68 -16.52 20.04
C GLN A 260 0.55 -15.58 20.52
N VAL A 261 0.64 -14.29 20.22
CA VAL A 261 -0.47 -13.33 20.44
C VAL A 261 -1.21 -13.13 19.11
N PRO A 262 -2.53 -13.40 19.03
CA PRO A 262 -3.31 -13.19 17.81
C PRO A 262 -3.56 -11.68 17.62
N ILE A 263 -2.71 -11.01 16.85
CA ILE A 263 -2.81 -9.56 16.61
C ILE A 263 -3.50 -9.20 15.30
N ASP A 264 -3.62 -10.13 14.35
CA ASP A 264 -4.03 -9.81 12.98
C ASP A 264 -5.50 -9.34 12.92
N SER A 265 -6.42 -10.04 13.60
CA SER A 265 -7.82 -9.59 13.73
C SER A 265 -7.99 -8.23 14.43
N ILE A 266 -7.04 -7.87 15.32
CA ILE A 266 -7.02 -6.58 16.02
C ILE A 266 -6.53 -5.49 15.07
N LEU A 267 -5.55 -5.80 14.22
CA LEU A 267 -5.04 -4.91 13.18
C LEU A 267 -6.14 -4.59 12.15
N GLU A 268 -6.83 -5.60 11.60
CA GLU A 268 -7.90 -5.40 10.60
C GLU A 268 -9.04 -4.50 11.12
N PHE A 269 -9.48 -4.75 12.35
CA PHE A 269 -10.52 -3.93 12.98
C PHE A 269 -10.05 -2.48 13.19
N LYS A 270 -8.79 -2.29 13.57
CA LYS A 270 -8.22 -0.95 13.75
C LYS A 270 -8.00 -0.24 12.43
N GLU A 271 -7.55 -0.91 11.38
CA GLU A 271 -7.39 -0.31 10.06
C GLU A 271 -8.71 0.33 9.60
N SER A 272 -9.83 -0.40 9.79
CA SER A 272 -11.17 0.13 9.50
C SER A 272 -11.53 1.36 10.35
N LEU A 273 -11.24 1.32 11.66
CA LEU A 273 -11.49 2.45 12.57
C LEU A 273 -10.59 3.65 12.23
N SER A 274 -9.34 3.41 11.90
CA SER A 274 -8.35 4.42 11.58
C SER A 274 -8.66 5.13 10.28
N VAL A 275 -9.19 4.44 9.26
CA VAL A 275 -9.69 5.12 8.05
C VAL A 275 -10.74 6.17 8.42
N LEU A 276 -11.67 5.86 9.32
CA LEU A 276 -12.68 6.81 9.80
C LEU A 276 -12.05 7.94 10.62
N LEU A 277 -11.19 7.61 11.60
CA LEU A 277 -10.55 8.59 12.47
C LEU A 277 -9.63 9.54 11.69
N ILE A 278 -8.78 9.01 10.80
CA ILE A 278 -7.89 9.78 9.94
C ILE A 278 -8.70 10.73 9.08
N SER A 279 -9.80 10.25 8.49
CA SER A 279 -10.63 11.10 7.63
C SER A 279 -11.32 12.22 8.39
N ALA A 280 -11.89 11.91 9.56
CA ALA A 280 -12.48 12.91 10.43
C ALA A 280 -11.45 13.92 10.93
N LEU A 281 -10.29 13.45 11.40
CA LEU A 281 -9.20 14.30 11.88
C LEU A 281 -8.66 15.20 10.77
N PHE A 282 -8.45 14.72 9.55
CA PHE A 282 -7.99 15.58 8.45
C PHE A 282 -9.00 16.69 8.12
N ILE A 283 -10.30 16.40 8.12
CA ILE A 283 -11.34 17.41 7.90
C ILE A 283 -11.36 18.41 9.06
N ILE A 284 -11.39 17.93 10.30
CA ILE A 284 -11.39 18.77 11.51
C ILE A 284 -10.16 19.66 11.52
N LEU A 285 -8.97 19.09 11.35
CA LEU A 285 -7.70 19.80 11.38
C LEU A 285 -7.61 20.81 10.23
N ALA A 286 -8.00 20.46 9.01
CA ALA A 286 -8.01 21.39 7.88
C ALA A 286 -9.02 22.54 8.06
N ALA A 287 -10.13 22.31 8.77
CA ALA A 287 -11.10 23.36 9.08
C ALA A 287 -10.59 24.37 10.09
N ARG A 288 -9.53 24.05 10.85
CA ARG A 288 -8.86 24.98 11.80
C ARG A 288 -7.82 25.88 11.13
N VAL A 289 -7.60 25.75 9.83
CA VAL A 289 -6.57 26.53 9.13
C VAL A 289 -7.00 27.99 9.05
N GLU A 290 -6.20 28.87 9.66
CA GLU A 290 -6.41 30.32 9.61
C GLU A 290 -5.57 30.96 8.48
N PHE A 291 -6.24 31.46 7.44
CA PHE A 291 -5.57 32.11 6.31
C PHE A 291 -4.80 33.37 6.69
N THR A 292 -5.28 34.10 7.71
CA THR A 292 -4.61 35.30 8.25
C THR A 292 -3.27 34.94 8.88
N ALA A 293 -3.25 33.93 9.76
CA ALA A 293 -2.02 33.45 10.38
C ALA A 293 -0.99 32.97 9.33
N ILE A 294 -1.44 32.31 8.25
CA ILE A 294 -0.56 31.92 7.14
C ILE A 294 -0.02 33.14 6.39
N ALA A 295 -0.86 34.14 6.13
CA ALA A 295 -0.46 35.35 5.44
C ALA A 295 0.59 36.15 6.24
N ASP A 296 0.48 36.14 7.57
CA ASP A 296 1.41 36.83 8.48
C ASP A 296 2.83 36.21 8.45
N LEU A 297 2.96 34.91 8.19
CA LEU A 297 4.28 34.27 7.98
C LEU A 297 4.92 34.66 6.62
N GLY A 298 4.12 35.15 5.68
CA GLY A 298 4.57 35.63 4.36
C GLY A 298 5.44 34.63 3.58
N TRP A 299 6.43 35.16 2.86
CA TRP A 299 7.35 34.35 2.04
C TRP A 299 8.33 33.50 2.88
N GLY A 300 8.51 33.82 4.16
CA GLY A 300 9.36 33.04 5.06
C GLY A 300 8.86 31.60 5.20
N LEU A 301 7.53 31.41 5.25
CA LEU A 301 6.92 30.08 5.25
C LEU A 301 7.34 29.26 4.03
N VAL A 302 7.18 29.82 2.83
CA VAL A 302 7.52 29.13 1.57
C VAL A 302 9.00 28.75 1.55
N ALA A 303 9.88 29.63 2.01
CA ALA A 303 11.31 29.37 2.09
C ALA A 303 11.66 28.25 3.08
N VAL A 304 11.02 28.19 4.27
CA VAL A 304 11.18 27.07 5.21
C VAL A 304 10.72 25.75 4.60
N LEU A 305 9.53 25.73 3.97
CA LEU A 305 9.00 24.54 3.32
C LEU A 305 9.89 24.05 2.17
N ALA A 306 10.36 24.97 1.33
CA ALA A 306 11.30 24.68 0.26
C ALA A 306 12.63 24.14 0.80
N CYS A 307 13.14 24.71 1.91
CA CYS A 307 14.35 24.21 2.57
C CYS A 307 14.16 22.76 3.06
N LEU A 308 13.03 22.46 3.71
CA LEU A 308 12.73 21.10 4.16
C LEU A 308 12.62 20.09 3.00
N MET A 309 11.94 20.47 1.92
CA MET A 309 11.70 19.58 0.77
C MET A 309 12.93 19.42 -0.13
N LEU A 310 13.67 20.50 -0.40
CA LEU A 310 14.74 20.53 -1.39
C LEU A 310 16.15 20.42 -0.79
N VAL A 311 16.30 20.63 0.53
CA VAL A 311 17.59 20.56 1.22
C VAL A 311 17.58 19.47 2.28
N ALA A 312 16.71 19.57 3.28
CA ALA A 312 16.72 18.66 4.42
C ALA A 312 16.48 17.21 4.00
N ARG A 313 15.45 16.98 3.17
CA ARG A 313 15.10 15.65 2.72
C ARG A 313 16.16 15.03 1.80
N PRO A 314 16.64 15.68 0.72
CA PRO A 314 17.76 15.15 -0.05
C PRO A 314 19.00 14.87 0.80
N ALA A 315 19.40 15.79 1.67
CA ALA A 315 20.55 15.58 2.56
C ALA A 315 20.37 14.33 3.44
N SER A 316 19.18 14.14 4.02
CA SER A 316 18.86 12.97 4.83
C SER A 316 19.01 11.67 4.05
N ILE A 317 18.52 11.60 2.81
CA ILE A 317 18.58 10.41 1.97
C ILE A 317 20.00 10.15 1.49
N PHE A 318 20.72 11.16 1.01
CA PHE A 318 22.07 10.99 0.47
C PHE A 318 23.06 10.53 1.53
N LEU A 319 22.99 11.11 2.74
CA LEU A 319 23.82 10.69 3.87
C LEU A 319 23.47 9.28 4.35
N SER A 320 22.17 8.93 4.37
CA SER A 320 21.73 7.60 4.80
C SER A 320 22.02 6.50 3.77
N ALA A 321 22.09 6.86 2.49
CA ALA A 321 22.34 5.95 1.38
C ALA A 321 23.81 5.59 1.19
N ILE A 322 24.73 6.10 2.01
CA ILE A 322 26.16 5.73 1.96
C ILE A 322 26.29 4.22 2.24
N GLY A 323 26.92 3.49 1.32
CA GLY A 323 27.10 2.03 1.42
C GLY A 323 25.87 1.18 1.04
N THR A 324 24.89 1.77 0.35
CA THR A 324 23.70 1.06 -0.20
C THR A 324 23.82 0.83 -1.71
N SER A 325 23.05 -0.11 -2.25
CA SER A 325 22.98 -0.41 -3.70
C SER A 325 21.91 0.42 -4.43
N LEU A 326 21.56 1.60 -3.92
CA LEU A 326 20.54 2.47 -4.52
C LEU A 326 21.14 3.28 -5.67
N THR A 327 20.42 3.34 -6.79
CA THR A 327 20.80 4.18 -7.93
C THR A 327 20.56 5.66 -7.61
N TRP A 328 21.14 6.57 -8.40
CA TRP A 328 20.85 8.01 -8.24
C TRP A 328 19.36 8.32 -8.44
N ARG A 329 18.68 7.61 -9.35
CA ARG A 329 17.24 7.74 -9.61
C ARG A 329 16.41 7.30 -8.41
N ASP A 330 16.79 6.19 -7.78
CA ASP A 330 16.19 5.72 -6.52
C ASP A 330 16.31 6.79 -5.43
N LYS A 331 17.51 7.34 -5.24
CA LYS A 331 17.79 8.36 -4.22
C LYS A 331 16.99 9.64 -4.46
N LEU A 332 16.89 10.10 -5.70
CA LEU A 332 16.08 11.28 -6.03
C LEU A 332 14.60 11.04 -5.74
N TYR A 333 14.07 9.87 -6.09
CA TYR A 333 12.66 9.55 -5.80
C TYR A 333 12.38 9.51 -4.29
N LEU A 334 13.24 8.83 -3.51
CA LEU A 334 13.15 8.82 -2.05
C LEU A 334 13.31 10.22 -1.43
N SER A 335 14.11 11.08 -2.07
CA SER A 335 14.29 12.47 -1.65
C SER A 335 13.08 13.36 -1.95
N TRP A 336 12.28 12.99 -2.94
CA TRP A 336 11.08 13.74 -3.31
C TRP A 336 9.86 13.36 -2.46
N ILE A 337 9.75 12.08 -2.11
CA ILE A 337 8.61 11.53 -1.37
C ILE A 337 8.90 11.52 0.14
N ALA A 338 8.19 12.37 0.89
CA ALA A 338 8.23 12.47 2.34
C ALA A 338 6.98 13.18 2.90
N PRO A 339 5.78 12.63 2.70
CA PRO A 339 4.57 13.30 3.15
C PRO A 339 4.50 13.27 4.68
N ARG A 340 4.11 14.40 5.27
CA ARG A 340 3.95 14.52 6.72
C ARG A 340 2.61 13.97 7.18
N GLY A 341 2.67 13.27 8.33
CA GLY A 341 1.55 12.50 8.86
C GLY A 341 0.62 13.30 9.77
N ILE A 342 -0.51 12.67 10.12
CA ILE A 342 -1.51 13.25 11.01
C ILE A 342 -1.00 13.44 12.45
N VAL A 343 -0.05 12.62 12.87
CA VAL A 343 0.61 12.71 14.17
C VAL A 343 1.35 14.04 14.31
N ALA A 344 2.00 14.52 13.24
CA ALA A 344 2.67 15.84 13.25
C ALA A 344 1.68 16.98 13.53
N ALA A 345 0.48 16.95 12.94
CA ALA A 345 -0.55 17.96 13.17
C ALA A 345 -1.05 17.94 14.62
N ALA A 346 -1.37 16.75 15.13
CA ALA A 346 -1.89 16.61 16.49
C ALA A 346 -0.88 17.05 17.55
N VAL A 347 0.37 16.59 17.41
CA VAL A 347 1.48 16.92 18.33
C VAL A 347 1.79 18.41 18.27
N SER A 348 1.78 19.02 17.07
CA SER A 348 1.94 20.48 16.92
C SER A 348 0.85 21.26 17.65
N ALA A 349 -0.43 20.91 17.39
CA ALA A 349 -1.55 21.63 18.00
C ALA A 349 -1.57 21.49 19.53
N LEU A 350 -1.24 20.31 20.04
CA LEU A 350 -1.16 20.05 21.48
C LEU A 350 -0.04 20.85 22.14
N PHE A 351 1.18 20.81 21.60
CA PHE A 351 2.32 21.49 22.23
C PHE A 351 2.31 22.99 22.03
N ALA A 352 1.80 23.49 20.90
CA ALA A 352 1.58 24.93 20.70
C ALA A 352 0.69 25.49 21.81
N PHE A 353 -0.47 24.84 22.06
CA PHE A 353 -1.39 25.24 23.12
C PHE A 353 -0.74 25.22 24.51
N GLN A 354 0.08 24.22 24.82
CA GLN A 354 0.78 24.16 26.10
C GLN A 354 1.87 25.23 26.23
N LEU A 355 2.65 25.47 25.19
CA LEU A 355 3.67 26.53 25.17
C LEU A 355 3.04 27.92 25.33
N GLU A 356 1.91 28.19 24.67
CA GLU A 356 1.15 29.43 24.85
C GLU A 356 0.71 29.63 26.30
N ARG A 357 0.21 28.57 26.96
CA ARG A 357 -0.18 28.61 28.38
C ARG A 357 0.99 28.89 29.32
N ILE A 358 2.21 28.50 28.94
CA ILE A 358 3.43 28.75 29.72
C ILE A 358 4.03 30.14 29.41
N GLY A 359 3.45 30.88 28.46
CA GLY A 359 3.82 32.27 28.16
C GLY A 359 4.76 32.44 26.97
N TYR A 360 4.92 31.44 26.10
CA TYR A 360 5.70 31.57 24.88
C TYR A 360 4.87 32.24 23.76
N GLU A 361 5.08 33.54 23.55
CA GLU A 361 4.30 34.36 22.59
C GLU A 361 4.40 33.87 21.12
N SER A 362 5.51 33.25 20.72
CA SER A 362 5.69 32.74 19.35
C SER A 362 5.12 31.33 19.11
N ALA A 363 4.51 30.70 20.12
CA ALA A 363 4.03 29.32 20.01
C ALA A 363 2.85 29.16 19.03
N GLY A 364 2.04 30.21 18.84
CA GLY A 364 0.95 30.22 17.88
C GLY A 364 1.38 30.07 16.42
N VAL A 365 2.65 30.34 16.09
CA VAL A 365 3.22 30.14 14.75
C VAL A 365 3.41 28.66 14.42
N LEU A 366 3.54 27.79 15.43
CA LEU A 366 3.85 26.37 15.26
C LEU A 366 2.73 25.62 14.52
N VAL A 367 1.48 25.94 14.86
CA VAL A 367 0.29 25.33 14.25
C VAL A 367 0.23 25.63 12.74
N PRO A 368 0.08 26.88 12.28
CA PRO A 368 -0.02 27.19 10.85
C PRO A 368 1.20 26.72 10.06
N LEU A 369 2.40 26.77 10.65
CA LEU A 369 3.63 26.30 10.01
C LEU A 369 3.62 24.78 9.75
N VAL A 370 3.29 23.96 10.75
CA VAL A 370 3.21 22.50 10.60
C VAL A 370 2.05 22.10 9.69
N PHE A 371 0.92 22.78 9.80
CA PHE A 371 -0.24 22.57 8.92
C PHE A 371 0.10 22.82 7.47
N MET A 372 0.76 23.94 7.18
CA MET A 372 1.22 24.25 5.83
C MET A 372 2.28 23.27 5.35
N LEU A 373 3.17 22.79 6.22
CA LEU A 373 4.08 21.69 5.88
C LEU A 373 3.33 20.42 5.46
N ILE A 374 2.28 20.04 6.18
CA ILE A 374 1.46 18.87 5.84
C ILE A 374 0.73 19.12 4.53
N ILE A 375 -0.02 20.22 4.38
CA ILE A 375 -0.78 20.52 3.17
C ILE A 375 0.15 20.57 1.96
N THR A 376 1.25 21.32 2.03
CA THR A 376 2.20 21.46 0.92
C THR A 376 2.83 20.13 0.56
N THR A 377 3.34 19.36 1.52
CA THR A 377 3.96 18.06 1.22
C THR A 377 2.96 17.07 0.66
N VAL A 378 1.76 16.97 1.24
CA VAL A 378 0.72 16.05 0.78
C VAL A 378 0.23 16.44 -0.60
N VAL A 379 -0.12 17.71 -0.85
CA VAL A 379 -0.67 18.16 -2.14
C VAL A 379 0.39 18.06 -3.24
N ILE A 380 1.58 18.63 -3.04
CA ILE A 380 2.62 18.62 -4.06
C ILE A 380 3.04 17.18 -4.35
N GLN A 381 3.33 16.37 -3.34
CA GLN A 381 3.81 15.01 -3.57
C GLN A 381 2.70 14.10 -4.08
N SER A 382 1.44 14.25 -3.67
CA SER A 382 0.33 13.46 -4.23
C SER A 382 0.12 13.71 -5.72
N LEU A 383 0.23 14.97 -6.16
CA LEU A 383 0.10 15.35 -7.57
C LEU A 383 1.34 14.97 -8.40
N THR A 384 2.53 15.10 -7.81
CA THR A 384 3.80 14.95 -8.55
C THR A 384 4.45 13.58 -8.40
N ALA A 385 4.04 12.72 -7.46
CA ALA A 385 4.69 11.43 -7.23
C ALA A 385 4.65 10.51 -8.46
N ARG A 386 3.51 10.45 -9.16
CA ARG A 386 3.36 9.64 -10.37
C ARG A 386 4.20 10.16 -11.55
N PRO A 387 4.13 11.45 -11.94
CA PRO A 387 4.97 11.94 -13.03
C PRO A 387 6.46 11.88 -12.69
N VAL A 388 6.87 12.13 -11.44
CA VAL A 388 8.27 11.99 -11.01
C VAL A 388 8.73 10.53 -11.04
N ALA A 389 7.88 9.57 -10.62
CA ALA A 389 8.19 8.15 -10.73
C ALA A 389 8.39 7.72 -12.20
N LYS A 390 7.53 8.20 -13.11
CA LYS A 390 7.62 7.93 -14.54
C LYS A 390 8.87 8.57 -15.16
N LEU A 391 9.16 9.83 -14.82
CA LEU A 391 10.33 10.56 -15.31
C LEU A 391 11.65 9.89 -14.89
N LEU A 392 11.70 9.40 -13.65
CA LEU A 392 12.86 8.68 -13.12
C LEU A 392 12.90 7.21 -13.53
N GLY A 393 11.88 6.68 -14.21
CA GLY A 393 11.82 5.27 -14.61
C GLY A 393 11.84 4.30 -13.42
N VAL A 394 11.27 4.71 -12.27
CA VAL A 394 11.20 3.93 -11.02
C VAL A 394 9.77 3.46 -10.70
N GLN A 395 8.85 3.63 -11.64
CA GLN A 395 7.51 3.05 -11.57
C GLN A 395 7.58 1.59 -12.02
N GLU A 396 6.86 0.69 -11.34
CA GLU A 396 6.73 -0.68 -11.88
C GLU A 396 6.03 -0.64 -13.24
N PRO A 397 6.47 -1.47 -14.20
CA PRO A 397 5.78 -1.59 -15.48
C PRO A 397 4.31 -2.00 -15.24
N PRO A 398 3.39 -1.59 -16.13
CA PRO A 398 1.99 -2.00 -16.04
C PRO A 398 1.90 -3.52 -15.92
N ALA A 399 1.12 -3.98 -14.94
CA ALA A 399 1.08 -5.36 -14.51
C ALA A 399 0.25 -6.20 -15.51
N HIS A 400 0.90 -6.67 -16.56
CA HIS A 400 0.28 -7.54 -17.59
C HIS A 400 0.46 -9.03 -17.30
N GLY A 401 1.28 -9.38 -16.31
CA GLY A 401 1.56 -10.77 -15.95
C GLY A 401 0.38 -11.49 -15.28
N PHE A 402 0.50 -12.81 -15.19
CA PHE A 402 -0.54 -13.70 -14.68
C PHE A 402 -0.09 -14.50 -13.45
N LEU A 403 -0.85 -14.42 -12.36
CA LEU A 403 -0.85 -15.41 -11.30
C LEU A 403 -1.72 -16.58 -11.77
N ILE A 404 -1.17 -17.79 -11.79
CA ILE A 404 -1.88 -18.99 -12.22
C ILE A 404 -2.15 -19.86 -11.00
N LEU A 405 -3.41 -19.98 -10.61
CA LEU A 405 -3.85 -20.91 -9.57
C LEU A 405 -3.94 -22.32 -10.16
N GLY A 406 -3.07 -23.20 -9.68
CA GLY A 406 -2.79 -24.54 -10.18
C GLY A 406 -1.40 -24.62 -10.80
N ALA A 407 -0.63 -25.67 -10.46
CA ALA A 407 0.66 -25.99 -11.09
C ALA A 407 0.60 -27.33 -11.84
N ASN A 408 -0.59 -27.71 -12.28
CA ASN A 408 -0.87 -28.94 -13.03
C ASN A 408 -0.32 -28.85 -14.49
N PRO A 409 -0.34 -29.95 -15.26
CA PRO A 409 0.20 -29.96 -16.62
C PRO A 409 -0.37 -28.89 -17.55
N VAL A 410 -1.68 -28.59 -17.47
CA VAL A 410 -2.33 -27.54 -18.28
C VAL A 410 -1.77 -26.17 -17.91
N ALA A 411 -1.74 -25.85 -16.62
CA ALA A 411 -1.24 -24.59 -16.10
C ALA A 411 0.25 -24.36 -16.45
N ARG A 412 1.07 -25.42 -16.38
CA ARG A 412 2.49 -25.35 -16.73
C ARG A 412 2.73 -25.11 -18.21
N LEU A 413 1.97 -25.77 -19.09
CA LEU A 413 2.04 -25.51 -20.54
C LEU A 413 1.70 -24.06 -20.88
N ILE A 414 0.64 -23.53 -20.26
CA ILE A 414 0.25 -22.13 -20.44
C ILE A 414 1.33 -21.18 -19.90
N ALA A 415 1.84 -21.43 -18.69
CA ALA A 415 2.90 -20.61 -18.10
C ALA A 415 4.19 -20.62 -18.94
N GLN A 416 4.55 -21.75 -19.55
CA GLN A 416 5.70 -21.83 -20.47
C GLN A 416 5.48 -20.98 -21.74
N ALA A 417 4.26 -21.00 -22.29
CA ALA A 417 3.92 -20.17 -23.45
C ALA A 417 3.99 -18.67 -23.12
N LEU A 418 3.48 -18.27 -21.96
CA LEU A 418 3.58 -16.88 -21.48
C LEU A 418 5.04 -16.46 -21.27
N LYS A 419 5.84 -17.32 -20.62
CA LYS A 419 7.27 -17.06 -20.38
C LYS A 419 8.07 -16.90 -21.69
N LYS A 420 7.69 -17.63 -22.75
CA LYS A 420 8.35 -17.53 -24.06
C LYS A 420 8.17 -16.14 -24.70
N HIS A 421 7.09 -15.45 -24.38
CA HIS A 421 6.79 -14.07 -24.80
C HIS A 421 7.21 -13.03 -23.75
N GLU A 422 8.08 -13.40 -22.81
CA GLU A 422 8.58 -12.53 -21.74
C GLU A 422 7.47 -11.97 -20.81
N ILE A 423 6.29 -12.61 -20.79
CA ILE A 423 5.18 -12.22 -19.93
C ILE A 423 5.38 -12.86 -18.55
N PRO A 424 5.40 -12.07 -17.45
CA PRO A 424 5.55 -12.60 -16.10
C PRO A 424 4.42 -13.58 -15.77
N ALA A 425 4.77 -14.80 -15.37
CA ALA A 425 3.82 -15.81 -14.94
C ALA A 425 4.33 -16.52 -13.68
N MET A 426 3.52 -16.54 -12.63
CA MET A 426 3.80 -17.27 -11.40
C MET A 426 2.72 -18.31 -11.15
N LEU A 427 3.09 -19.56 -10.85
CA LEU A 427 2.13 -20.61 -10.51
C LEU A 427 2.03 -20.78 -8.99
N THR A 428 0.82 -21.10 -8.52
CA THR A 428 0.59 -21.41 -7.11
C THR A 428 -0.26 -22.67 -6.97
N ASP A 429 0.17 -23.62 -6.15
CA ASP A 429 -0.57 -24.86 -5.90
C ASP A 429 -0.28 -25.36 -4.49
N THR A 430 -1.24 -26.09 -3.93
CA THR A 430 -1.12 -26.78 -2.64
C THR A 430 -0.56 -28.20 -2.80
N ASN A 431 -0.52 -28.74 -4.02
CA ASN A 431 0.08 -30.03 -4.30
C ASN A 431 1.60 -29.89 -4.55
N TRP A 432 2.40 -30.51 -3.68
CA TRP A 432 3.85 -30.42 -3.72
C TRP A 432 4.45 -30.97 -5.02
N GLU A 433 3.91 -32.05 -5.58
CA GLU A 433 4.47 -32.67 -6.77
C GLU A 433 4.28 -31.77 -8.01
N ASN A 434 3.11 -31.15 -8.15
CA ASN A 434 2.85 -30.16 -9.20
C ASN A 434 3.84 -28.98 -9.13
N VAL A 435 4.04 -28.44 -7.92
CA VAL A 435 4.98 -27.32 -7.69
C VAL A 435 6.42 -27.74 -7.98
N ARG A 436 6.81 -28.94 -7.57
CA ARG A 436 8.15 -29.50 -7.83
C ARG A 436 8.41 -29.59 -9.34
N GLN A 437 7.47 -30.14 -10.10
CA GLN A 437 7.59 -30.30 -11.54
C GLN A 437 7.65 -28.94 -12.26
N ALA A 438 6.81 -27.96 -11.86
CA ALA A 438 6.91 -26.60 -12.37
C ALA A 438 8.27 -25.93 -12.08
N ARG A 439 8.83 -26.16 -10.88
CA ARG A 439 10.16 -25.67 -10.51
C ARG A 439 11.26 -26.31 -11.37
N MET A 440 11.16 -27.60 -11.66
CA MET A 440 12.10 -28.30 -12.56
C MET A 440 12.05 -27.73 -13.99
N GLU A 441 10.92 -27.20 -14.42
CA GLU A 441 10.75 -26.49 -15.70
C GLU A 441 11.17 -25.01 -15.64
N ASN A 442 11.82 -24.59 -14.54
CA ASN A 442 12.25 -23.22 -14.29
C ASN A 442 11.10 -22.20 -14.31
N LEU A 443 9.89 -22.59 -13.90
CA LEU A 443 8.76 -21.68 -13.75
C LEU A 443 8.75 -21.08 -12.33
N PRO A 444 8.50 -19.77 -12.17
CA PRO A 444 8.30 -19.15 -10.85
C PRO A 444 7.09 -19.79 -10.15
N VAL A 445 7.29 -20.32 -8.95
CA VAL A 445 6.22 -21.01 -8.22
C VAL A 445 6.18 -20.69 -6.73
N TYR A 446 4.97 -20.62 -6.21
CA TYR A 446 4.67 -20.54 -4.78
C TYR A 446 3.92 -21.80 -4.31
N PHE A 447 4.40 -22.41 -3.22
CA PHE A 447 3.74 -23.56 -2.60
C PHE A 447 2.77 -23.09 -1.51
N GLY A 448 1.49 -23.38 -1.67
CA GLY A 448 0.46 -23.08 -0.68
C GLY A 448 -0.78 -22.41 -1.27
N ASN A 449 -1.64 -21.92 -0.37
CA ASN A 449 -2.82 -21.14 -0.73
C ASN A 449 -2.40 -19.69 -1.00
N PRO A 450 -2.70 -19.13 -2.18
CA PRO A 450 -2.31 -17.75 -2.48
C PRO A 450 -3.09 -16.69 -1.70
N ALA A 451 -4.25 -17.03 -1.16
CA ALA A 451 -5.03 -16.16 -0.28
C ALA A 451 -4.60 -16.24 1.20
N SER A 452 -3.46 -16.87 1.51
CA SER A 452 -2.96 -16.98 2.88
C SER A 452 -2.08 -15.79 3.27
N GLU A 453 -2.02 -15.46 4.56
CA GLU A 453 -1.07 -14.45 5.08
C GLU A 453 0.38 -14.79 4.74
N HIS A 454 0.73 -16.08 4.71
CA HIS A 454 2.06 -16.52 4.32
C HIS A 454 2.37 -16.11 2.88
N ALA A 455 1.40 -16.25 1.97
CA ALA A 455 1.52 -15.85 0.58
C ALA A 455 1.68 -14.33 0.44
N ALA A 456 0.89 -13.54 1.17
CA ALA A 456 0.97 -12.08 1.14
C ALA A 456 2.38 -11.53 1.43
N LYS A 457 3.20 -12.26 2.21
CA LYS A 457 4.56 -11.86 2.58
C LYS A 457 5.67 -12.46 1.70
N HIS A 458 5.42 -13.60 1.05
CA HIS A 458 6.48 -14.37 0.38
C HIS A 458 6.23 -14.57 -1.13
N MET A 459 5.02 -14.27 -1.61
CA MET A 459 4.69 -14.32 -3.02
C MET A 459 5.11 -13.01 -3.68
N ASP A 460 6.04 -13.11 -4.63
CA ASP A 460 6.43 -11.98 -5.45
C ASP A 460 5.41 -11.78 -6.58
N LEU A 461 4.60 -10.73 -6.47
CA LEU A 461 3.59 -10.35 -7.45
C LEU A 461 4.05 -9.20 -8.36
N THR A 462 5.34 -8.84 -8.35
CA THR A 462 5.86 -7.78 -9.22
C THR A 462 5.58 -8.09 -10.69
N GLY A 463 4.94 -7.14 -11.38
CA GLY A 463 4.54 -7.28 -12.79
C GLY A 463 3.31 -8.16 -13.03
N ILE A 464 2.69 -8.74 -12.00
CA ILE A 464 1.49 -9.56 -12.10
C ILE A 464 0.25 -8.73 -11.78
N GLY A 465 -0.70 -8.69 -12.72
CA GLY A 465 -1.93 -7.92 -12.58
C GLY A 465 -3.20 -8.71 -12.87
N ASN A 466 -3.07 -9.98 -13.28
CA ASN A 466 -4.18 -10.84 -13.64
C ASN A 466 -4.12 -12.17 -12.88
N LEU A 467 -5.26 -12.77 -12.58
CA LEU A 467 -5.39 -14.10 -11.99
C LEU A 467 -6.04 -15.06 -13.00
N LEU A 468 -5.37 -16.17 -13.30
CA LEU A 468 -5.91 -17.30 -14.06
C LEU A 468 -6.17 -18.48 -13.12
N ILE A 469 -7.41 -18.94 -13.08
CA ILE A 469 -7.82 -20.06 -12.24
C ILE A 469 -7.89 -21.32 -13.08
N LEU A 470 -6.80 -22.08 -13.06
CA LEU A 470 -6.61 -23.31 -13.84
C LEU A 470 -6.50 -24.53 -12.93
N SER A 471 -7.16 -24.53 -11.78
CA SER A 471 -7.06 -25.60 -10.78
C SER A 471 -8.34 -26.45 -10.70
N PRO A 472 -8.24 -27.75 -10.37
CA PRO A 472 -9.41 -28.61 -10.15
C PRO A 472 -10.11 -28.34 -8.81
N TYR A 473 -9.53 -27.53 -7.91
CA TYR A 473 -9.98 -27.40 -6.53
C TYR A 473 -11.04 -26.30 -6.38
N LYS A 474 -12.33 -26.65 -6.51
CA LYS A 474 -13.46 -25.70 -6.46
C LYS A 474 -13.44 -24.73 -5.27
N GLN A 475 -13.18 -25.23 -4.06
CA GLN A 475 -13.15 -24.41 -2.84
C GLN A 475 -12.03 -23.37 -2.87
N MET A 476 -10.84 -23.78 -3.31
CA MET A 476 -9.68 -22.90 -3.45
C MET A 476 -9.90 -21.86 -4.54
N ASN A 477 -10.48 -22.28 -5.67
CA ASN A 477 -10.82 -21.40 -6.79
C ASN A 477 -11.73 -20.26 -6.33
N SER A 478 -12.79 -20.58 -5.58
CA SER A 478 -13.73 -19.59 -5.08
C SER A 478 -13.06 -18.62 -4.09
N LEU A 479 -12.27 -19.14 -3.14
CA LEU A 479 -11.56 -18.33 -2.15
C LEU A 479 -10.56 -17.36 -2.82
N ALA A 480 -9.74 -17.86 -3.74
CA ALA A 480 -8.78 -17.04 -4.47
C ALA A 480 -9.48 -16.00 -5.34
N THR A 481 -10.63 -16.34 -5.96
CA THR A 481 -11.41 -15.39 -6.76
C THR A 481 -11.83 -14.19 -5.91
N TYR A 482 -12.44 -14.42 -4.75
CA TYR A 482 -12.84 -13.33 -3.85
C TYR A 482 -11.64 -12.48 -3.40
N HIS A 483 -10.55 -13.14 -3.00
CA HIS A 483 -9.37 -12.44 -2.51
C HIS A 483 -8.74 -11.52 -3.56
N PHE A 484 -8.59 -12.00 -4.80
CA PHE A 484 -7.93 -11.24 -5.86
C PHE A 484 -8.87 -10.33 -6.66
N LEU A 485 -10.19 -10.49 -6.54
CA LEU A 485 -11.16 -9.56 -7.13
C LEU A 485 -11.01 -8.15 -6.57
N ASP A 486 -10.77 -8.02 -5.26
CA ASP A 486 -10.54 -6.72 -4.62
C ASP A 486 -9.16 -6.14 -4.97
N TRP A 487 -8.20 -7.00 -5.29
CA TRP A 487 -6.80 -6.62 -5.53
C TRP A 487 -6.51 -6.23 -6.98
N PHE A 488 -6.97 -7.06 -7.93
CA PHE A 488 -6.76 -6.86 -9.37
C PHE A 488 -7.96 -6.20 -10.07
N GLY A 489 -9.18 -6.36 -9.51
CA GLY A 489 -10.42 -5.84 -10.08
C GLY A 489 -11.21 -6.88 -10.88
N GLU A 490 -12.47 -6.54 -11.20
CA GLU A 490 -13.46 -7.45 -11.81
C GLU A 490 -13.06 -7.94 -13.23
N HIS A 491 -12.23 -7.19 -13.96
CA HIS A 491 -11.80 -7.52 -15.31
C HIS A 491 -10.45 -8.23 -15.40
N SER A 492 -9.83 -8.55 -14.27
CA SER A 492 -8.48 -9.14 -14.20
C SER A 492 -8.44 -10.51 -13.55
N VAL A 493 -9.59 -11.03 -13.12
CA VAL A 493 -9.72 -12.38 -12.57
C VAL A 493 -10.50 -13.25 -13.55
N PHE A 494 -9.88 -14.34 -14.00
CA PHE A 494 -10.41 -15.23 -15.01
C PHE A 494 -10.40 -16.68 -14.53
N GLY A 495 -11.56 -17.32 -14.57
CA GLY A 495 -11.72 -18.71 -14.17
C GLY A 495 -12.45 -19.55 -15.20
N LEU A 496 -12.08 -20.84 -15.22
CA LEU A 496 -12.74 -21.85 -16.03
C LEU A 496 -14.16 -22.11 -15.56
N THR A 497 -14.98 -22.67 -16.45
CA THR A 497 -16.32 -23.13 -16.09
C THR A 497 -16.26 -24.42 -15.27
N GLU A 498 -17.05 -24.49 -14.21
CA GLU A 498 -17.28 -25.73 -13.47
C GLU A 498 -18.44 -26.47 -14.17
N GLY A 499 -18.24 -27.74 -14.55
CA GLY A 499 -19.17 -28.49 -15.40
C GLY A 499 -20.62 -28.60 -14.90
N ASP A 500 -21.50 -29.14 -15.76
CA ASP A 500 -22.97 -29.07 -15.71
C ASP A 500 -23.69 -29.53 -14.42
N GLN A 501 -23.03 -30.19 -13.49
CA GLN A 501 -23.72 -30.76 -12.31
C GLN A 501 -24.12 -29.76 -11.21
N ASP A 502 -23.81 -28.47 -11.35
CA ASP A 502 -24.05 -27.47 -10.29
C ASP A 502 -25.11 -26.41 -10.65
N GLN A 503 -26.15 -26.77 -11.43
CA GLN A 503 -27.35 -25.93 -11.55
C GLN A 503 -27.97 -25.57 -10.18
N ARG A 504 -27.74 -26.39 -9.13
CA ARG A 504 -28.24 -26.12 -7.76
C ARG A 504 -27.30 -25.26 -6.90
N ALA A 505 -26.00 -25.16 -7.21
CA ALA A 505 -25.08 -24.24 -6.52
C ALA A 505 -25.16 -22.80 -7.07
N ARG A 506 -25.93 -22.57 -8.14
CA ARG A 506 -26.23 -21.24 -8.70
C ARG A 506 -26.88 -20.28 -7.69
N LEU A 507 -27.42 -20.78 -6.58
CA LEU A 507 -28.12 -19.99 -5.56
C LEU A 507 -27.21 -19.50 -4.41
N GLN A 508 -25.93 -19.93 -4.32
CA GLN A 508 -25.07 -19.62 -3.16
C GLN A 508 -23.79 -18.83 -3.49
N THR A 509 -23.38 -18.72 -4.76
CA THR A 509 -22.17 -17.96 -5.12
C THR A 509 -22.55 -16.50 -5.41
N ALA A 510 -21.89 -15.53 -4.76
CA ALA A 510 -22.18 -14.11 -4.98
C ALA A 510 -21.97 -13.74 -6.46
N GLY A 511 -22.87 -12.91 -7.02
CA GLY A 511 -22.89 -12.56 -8.44
C GLY A 511 -21.56 -12.04 -9.03
N LYS A 512 -20.67 -11.49 -8.19
CA LYS A 512 -19.31 -11.06 -8.59
C LYS A 512 -18.42 -12.20 -9.09
N VAL A 513 -18.47 -13.38 -8.48
CA VAL A 513 -17.65 -14.55 -8.88
C VAL A 513 -18.17 -15.18 -10.17
N GLN A 514 -19.41 -14.88 -10.56
CA GLN A 514 -19.99 -15.43 -11.77
C GLN A 514 -19.47 -14.73 -13.03
N GLN A 515 -19.15 -13.44 -12.93
CA GLN A 515 -18.63 -12.62 -14.04
C GLN A 515 -17.16 -12.93 -14.40
N THR A 516 -16.43 -13.54 -13.47
CA THR A 516 -15.03 -13.98 -13.67
C THR A 516 -14.94 -15.34 -14.36
N ARG A 517 -16.06 -16.07 -14.54
CA ARG A 517 -16.11 -17.38 -15.19
C ARG A 517 -16.23 -17.26 -16.71
N GLY A 518 -16.03 -18.36 -17.41
CA GLY A 518 -16.17 -18.44 -18.87
C GLY A 518 -14.85 -18.26 -19.63
N LEU A 519 -13.71 -18.51 -18.99
CA LEU A 519 -12.40 -18.49 -19.65
C LEU A 519 -12.30 -19.60 -20.73
N PHE A 520 -11.67 -19.27 -21.86
CA PHE A 520 -11.40 -20.16 -23.00
C PHE A 520 -12.66 -20.84 -23.54
N ASP A 521 -13.63 -20.05 -24.00
CA ASP A 521 -14.89 -20.51 -24.57
C ASP A 521 -15.73 -21.35 -23.61
N GLY A 522 -15.69 -20.97 -22.32
CA GLY A 522 -16.43 -21.65 -21.27
C GLY A 522 -15.98 -23.09 -20.99
N VAL A 523 -14.76 -23.47 -21.40
CA VAL A 523 -14.26 -24.84 -21.22
C VAL A 523 -13.97 -25.14 -19.74
N SER A 524 -14.23 -26.39 -19.34
CA SER A 524 -13.92 -26.85 -17.98
C SER A 524 -12.49 -27.38 -17.84
N TYR A 525 -11.95 -27.36 -16.62
CA TYR A 525 -10.63 -27.92 -16.34
C TYR A 525 -10.49 -29.37 -16.80
N ALA A 526 -11.51 -30.21 -16.59
CA ALA A 526 -11.49 -31.61 -16.98
C ALA A 526 -11.32 -31.79 -18.50
N LYS A 527 -11.95 -30.92 -19.30
CA LYS A 527 -11.81 -30.93 -20.76
C LYS A 527 -10.42 -30.49 -21.19
N LEU A 528 -9.85 -29.43 -20.61
CA LEU A 528 -8.48 -29.02 -20.90
C LEU A 528 -7.45 -30.09 -20.54
N ALA A 529 -7.60 -30.72 -19.37
CA ALA A 529 -6.75 -31.83 -18.95
C ALA A 529 -6.84 -33.02 -19.92
N SER A 530 -8.06 -33.33 -20.41
CA SER A 530 -8.26 -34.35 -21.42
C SER A 530 -7.56 -34.02 -22.74
N LEU A 531 -7.68 -32.79 -23.25
CA LEU A 531 -7.01 -32.36 -24.48
C LEU A 531 -5.49 -32.47 -24.37
N VAL A 532 -4.91 -31.98 -23.26
CA VAL A 532 -3.47 -32.10 -23.02
C VAL A 532 -3.03 -33.57 -22.93
N SER A 533 -3.83 -34.44 -22.30
CA SER A 533 -3.53 -35.89 -22.25
C SER A 533 -3.60 -36.58 -23.62
N GLN A 534 -4.39 -36.04 -24.55
CA GLN A 534 -4.49 -36.50 -25.94
C GLN A 534 -3.34 -35.99 -26.83
N GLY A 535 -2.41 -35.21 -26.27
CA GLY A 535 -1.24 -34.70 -26.99
C GLY A 535 -1.43 -33.32 -27.62
N TYR A 536 -2.47 -32.57 -27.23
CA TYR A 536 -2.61 -31.17 -27.66
C TYR A 536 -1.45 -30.34 -27.10
N THR A 537 -0.99 -29.36 -27.88
CA THR A 537 0.15 -28.50 -27.51
C THR A 537 -0.21 -27.03 -27.66
N VAL A 538 0.42 -26.17 -26.85
CA VAL A 538 0.25 -24.71 -26.99
C VAL A 538 1.20 -24.22 -28.07
N LYS A 539 0.66 -23.62 -29.13
CA LYS A 539 1.42 -22.99 -30.21
C LYS A 539 1.11 -21.51 -30.29
N THR A 540 2.07 -20.78 -30.84
CA THR A 540 1.92 -19.36 -31.16
C THR A 540 1.83 -19.21 -32.68
N THR A 541 0.80 -18.50 -33.14
CA THR A 541 0.55 -18.22 -34.55
C THR A 541 0.40 -16.72 -34.75
N GLN A 542 1.18 -16.14 -35.64
CA GLN A 542 1.07 -14.72 -36.01
C GLN A 542 0.13 -14.61 -37.21
N LEU A 543 -0.85 -13.70 -37.13
CA LEU A 543 -1.75 -13.39 -38.23
C LEU A 543 -1.09 -12.38 -39.17
N SER A 544 -1.41 -12.48 -40.46
CA SER A 544 -0.96 -11.56 -41.51
C SER A 544 -2.05 -11.41 -42.57
N GLU A 545 -1.91 -10.43 -43.47
CA GLU A 545 -2.83 -10.27 -44.61
C GLU A 545 -2.95 -11.56 -45.46
N GLU A 546 -1.88 -12.38 -45.49
CA GLU A 546 -1.84 -13.66 -46.21
C GLU A 546 -2.37 -14.85 -45.38
N PHE A 547 -2.42 -14.72 -44.05
CA PHE A 547 -2.84 -15.77 -43.12
C PHE A 547 -3.86 -15.27 -42.10
N SER A 548 -5.14 -15.35 -42.48
CA SER A 548 -6.26 -14.82 -41.70
C SER A 548 -6.73 -15.75 -40.57
N TYR A 549 -7.52 -15.22 -39.64
CA TYR A 549 -8.09 -15.99 -38.54
C TYR A 549 -8.98 -17.16 -39.00
N GLU A 550 -9.75 -16.98 -40.08
CA GLU A 550 -10.54 -18.07 -40.66
C GLU A 550 -9.66 -19.19 -41.22
N GLN A 551 -8.53 -18.83 -41.85
CA GLN A 551 -7.57 -19.82 -42.35
C GLN A 551 -6.89 -20.58 -41.21
N PHE A 552 -6.60 -19.91 -40.09
CA PHE A 552 -6.11 -20.55 -38.88
C PHE A 552 -7.09 -21.58 -38.33
N LEU A 553 -8.38 -21.23 -38.20
CA LEU A 553 -9.41 -22.17 -37.73
C LEU A 553 -9.55 -23.37 -38.67
N ASN A 554 -9.56 -23.13 -39.99
CA ASN A 554 -9.66 -24.17 -41.00
C ASN A 554 -8.46 -25.13 -41.00
N GLN A 555 -7.23 -24.62 -40.78
CA GLN A 555 -6.02 -25.44 -40.71
C GLN A 555 -6.12 -26.55 -39.64
N TYR A 556 -6.79 -26.26 -38.52
CA TYR A 556 -6.98 -27.19 -37.42
C TYR A 556 -8.40 -27.76 -37.36
N GLN A 557 -9.14 -27.71 -38.47
CA GLN A 557 -10.51 -28.26 -38.57
C GLN A 557 -11.45 -27.74 -37.47
N ASN A 558 -11.26 -26.49 -37.04
CA ASN A 558 -12.02 -25.86 -35.95
C ASN A 558 -11.85 -26.54 -34.57
N GLU A 559 -10.82 -27.36 -34.37
CA GLU A 559 -10.50 -27.98 -33.09
C GLU A 559 -9.47 -27.18 -32.26
N ALA A 560 -8.93 -26.09 -32.81
CA ALA A 560 -8.02 -25.21 -32.10
C ALA A 560 -8.78 -24.33 -31.09
N LEU A 561 -8.28 -24.28 -29.86
CA LEU A 561 -8.82 -23.41 -28.81
C LEU A 561 -7.87 -22.24 -28.60
N VAL A 562 -8.29 -21.02 -28.94
CA VAL A 562 -7.48 -19.81 -28.70
C VAL A 562 -7.51 -19.48 -27.22
N LEU A 563 -6.34 -19.44 -26.59
CA LEU A 563 -6.20 -19.15 -25.16
C LEU A 563 -5.95 -17.66 -24.93
N PHE A 564 -5.00 -17.09 -25.66
CA PHE A 564 -4.66 -15.68 -25.55
C PHE A 564 -4.47 -15.06 -26.91
N VAL A 565 -4.68 -13.75 -26.94
CA VAL A 565 -4.37 -12.89 -28.07
C VAL A 565 -3.41 -11.82 -27.58
N MET A 566 -2.40 -11.52 -28.38
CA MET A 566 -1.48 -10.43 -28.14
C MET A 566 -1.62 -9.39 -29.25
N ASP A 567 -1.95 -8.16 -28.87
CA ASP A 567 -2.11 -7.03 -29.79
C ASP A 567 -0.73 -6.55 -30.31
N GLY A 568 -0.71 -5.72 -31.35
CA GLY A 568 0.51 -5.12 -31.91
C GLY A 568 1.26 -4.17 -30.95
N ARG A 569 0.77 -3.99 -29.72
CA ARG A 569 1.42 -3.23 -28.63
C ARG A 569 1.90 -4.15 -27.49
N GLU A 570 1.97 -5.46 -27.73
CA GLU A 570 2.38 -6.50 -26.78
C GLU A 570 1.45 -6.66 -25.56
N HIS A 571 0.21 -6.17 -25.61
CA HIS A 571 -0.77 -6.47 -24.58
C HIS A 571 -1.41 -7.83 -24.82
N ILE A 572 -1.34 -8.67 -23.80
CA ILE A 572 -1.94 -10.00 -23.82
C ILE A 572 -3.33 -9.99 -23.17
N HIS A 573 -4.30 -10.57 -23.88
CA HIS A 573 -5.67 -10.71 -23.44
C HIS A 573 -6.08 -12.18 -23.43
N PRO A 574 -6.55 -12.72 -22.29
CA PRO A 574 -7.14 -14.05 -22.27
C PRO A 574 -8.51 -14.03 -22.97
N VAL A 575 -8.75 -15.02 -23.82
CA VAL A 575 -10.00 -15.14 -24.58
C VAL A 575 -11.10 -15.73 -23.70
N LYS A 576 -12.25 -15.05 -23.61
CA LYS A 576 -13.45 -15.56 -22.93
C LYS A 576 -14.36 -16.33 -23.90
N ALA A 577 -14.74 -15.73 -25.02
CA ALA A 577 -15.50 -16.38 -26.08
C ALA A 577 -14.75 -16.20 -27.40
N MET A 578 -14.66 -17.25 -28.20
CA MET A 578 -14.00 -17.17 -29.51
C MET A 578 -14.84 -16.43 -30.54
N ASP A 579 -16.17 -16.40 -30.36
CA ASP A 579 -17.12 -15.71 -31.25
C ASP A 579 -17.03 -14.17 -31.13
N ASP A 580 -16.51 -13.66 -30.01
CA ASP A 580 -16.35 -12.22 -29.75
C ASP A 580 -15.01 -11.66 -30.27
N LEU A 581 -14.18 -12.50 -30.90
CA LEU A 581 -12.87 -12.10 -31.40
C LEU A 581 -12.98 -11.44 -32.78
N GLU A 582 -12.57 -10.17 -32.86
CA GLU A 582 -12.33 -9.45 -34.11
C GLU A 582 -10.81 -9.19 -34.24
N PRO A 583 -10.01 -10.20 -34.65
CA PRO A 583 -8.57 -10.03 -34.70
C PRO A 583 -8.12 -9.18 -35.89
N GLU A 584 -7.26 -8.20 -35.63
CA GLU A 584 -6.63 -7.38 -36.67
C GLU A 584 -5.38 -8.07 -37.23
N ASP A 585 -4.96 -7.62 -38.42
CA ASP A 585 -3.67 -7.98 -39.01
C ASP A 585 -2.54 -7.55 -38.04
N ASP A 586 -1.48 -8.36 -37.91
CA ASP A 586 -0.39 -8.29 -36.91
C ASP A 586 -0.67 -8.89 -35.51
N TRP A 587 -1.87 -9.38 -35.22
CA TRP A 587 -2.12 -10.04 -33.93
C TRP A 587 -1.44 -11.40 -33.80
N VAL A 588 -1.03 -11.74 -32.58
CA VAL A 588 -0.42 -13.04 -32.26
C VAL A 588 -1.37 -13.86 -31.40
N LEU A 589 -1.75 -15.04 -31.89
CA LEU A 589 -2.61 -16.00 -31.22
C LEU A 589 -1.79 -17.03 -30.46
N ILE A 590 -2.11 -17.26 -29.19
CA ILE A 590 -1.59 -18.36 -28.38
C ILE A 590 -2.73 -19.37 -28.21
N SER A 591 -2.62 -20.52 -28.85
CA SER A 591 -3.72 -21.47 -28.99
C SER A 591 -3.31 -22.89 -28.62
N LEU A 592 -4.24 -23.64 -28.02
CA LEU A 592 -4.12 -25.07 -27.80
C LEU A 592 -4.58 -25.81 -29.07
N VAL A 593 -3.66 -26.49 -29.75
CA VAL A 593 -3.92 -27.14 -31.05
C VAL A 593 -3.75 -28.65 -30.96
N PRO A 594 -4.51 -29.42 -31.76
CA PRO A 594 -4.39 -30.88 -31.81
C PRO A 594 -3.01 -31.32 -32.33
N PRO A 595 -2.56 -32.53 -31.98
CA PRO A 595 -1.41 -33.14 -32.61
C PRO A 595 -1.72 -33.41 -34.09
N GLN A 596 -1.08 -32.67 -35.00
CA GLN A 596 -1.28 -32.88 -36.43
C GLN A 596 -0.91 -34.33 -36.82
N PRO A 597 -1.74 -35.03 -37.63
CA PRO A 597 -1.37 -36.32 -38.17
C PRO A 597 -0.13 -36.16 -39.07
N GLN A 598 0.83 -37.08 -38.95
CA GLN A 598 2.14 -37.10 -39.66
C GLN A 598 2.10 -36.99 -41.21
N LYS A 599 0.94 -36.84 -41.85
CA LYS A 599 0.77 -36.92 -43.31
C LYS A 599 1.36 -35.73 -44.09
N GLU A 600 1.28 -34.50 -43.60
CA GLU A 600 1.78 -33.32 -44.35
C GLU A 600 3.31 -33.19 -44.39
N ARG A 601 4.03 -33.85 -43.48
CA ARG A 601 5.51 -33.84 -43.51
C ARG A 601 6.07 -34.67 -44.68
N LYS A 602 5.29 -35.63 -45.20
CA LYS A 602 5.65 -36.39 -46.41
C LYS A 602 5.31 -35.62 -47.68
N GLU A 603 4.19 -34.91 -47.73
CA GLU A 603 3.79 -34.14 -48.93
C GLU A 603 4.70 -32.93 -49.17
N ARG A 604 5.11 -32.19 -48.13
CA ARG A 604 6.12 -31.13 -48.31
C ARG A 604 7.50 -31.66 -48.70
N ALA A 605 7.86 -32.87 -48.28
CA ALA A 605 9.12 -33.51 -48.66
C ALA A 605 9.06 -34.10 -50.08
N SER A 606 7.91 -34.62 -50.52
CA SER A 606 7.72 -35.09 -51.90
C SER A 606 7.64 -33.93 -52.88
N ASP A 607 6.98 -32.81 -52.53
CA ASP A 607 6.94 -31.62 -53.40
C ASP A 607 8.31 -30.96 -53.55
N THR A 608 9.18 -31.02 -52.52
CA THR A 608 10.57 -30.52 -52.65
C THR A 608 11.48 -31.47 -53.42
N ASP A 609 11.22 -32.78 -53.40
CA ASP A 609 11.98 -33.76 -54.20
C ASP A 609 11.50 -33.78 -55.66
N ASP A 610 10.20 -33.60 -55.94
CA ASP A 610 9.66 -33.52 -57.30
C ASP A 610 10.05 -32.19 -57.99
N GLN A 611 10.13 -31.07 -57.25
CA GLN A 611 10.67 -29.81 -57.80
C GLN A 611 12.18 -29.88 -58.07
N LYS A 612 12.96 -30.62 -57.27
CA LYS A 612 14.40 -30.87 -57.53
C LYS A 612 14.64 -31.87 -58.67
N ALA A 613 13.74 -32.84 -58.86
CA ALA A 613 13.81 -33.77 -59.99
C ALA A 613 13.46 -33.07 -61.31
N ALA A 614 12.47 -32.18 -61.31
CA ALA A 614 12.11 -31.37 -62.48
C ALA A 614 13.21 -30.38 -62.88
N SER A 615 13.89 -29.72 -61.91
CA SER A 615 14.99 -28.80 -62.21
C SER A 615 16.26 -29.47 -62.72
N ASN A 616 16.50 -30.74 -62.36
CA ASN A 616 17.66 -31.50 -62.82
C ASN A 616 17.43 -32.19 -64.18
N GLY A 617 16.18 -32.41 -64.59
CA GLY A 617 15.83 -32.99 -65.89
C GLY A 617 15.99 -32.03 -67.07
N GLU A 618 15.81 -30.72 -66.86
CA GLU A 618 15.96 -29.69 -67.91
C GLU A 618 17.42 -29.25 -68.16
N GLN A 619 18.39 -29.72 -67.37
CA GLN A 619 19.82 -29.47 -67.59
C GLN A 619 20.56 -30.59 -68.35
N GLN A 620 19.87 -31.67 -68.75
CA GLN A 620 20.46 -32.81 -69.47
C GLN A 620 19.75 -33.22 -70.78
N ALA A 621 18.92 -32.36 -71.36
CA ALA A 621 18.31 -32.58 -72.68
C ALA A 621 18.86 -31.63 -73.76
#